data_AF-F4C9A7-F1
#
_entry.id   AF-F4C9A7-F1
#
_cell.length_a   1.000
_cell.length_b   1.000
_cell.length_c   1.000
_cell.angle_alpha   90.00
_cell.angle_beta   90.00
_cell.angle_gamma   90.00
#
_symmetry.space_group_name_H-M   'P 1'
#
loop_
_entity.id
_entity.type
_entity.pdbx_description
1 polymer ?
#
loop_
_entity_poly.entity_id
_entity_poly.type
_entity_poly.pdbx_seq_one_letter_code
_entity_poly.pdbx_strand_id
1 'polypeptide(L)' 'MDRIVLEVDSSLAKVWRNTTPSLKAKYEKKIASILKEMKEVEFERLLNKAGKVAAKNGLTEDELNNLLNEED' A
#
# COMPACT_ATOMS: atom_id res chain seq x y z
N MET A 1 -2.56 0.71 -18.40
CA MET A 1 -3.61 0.61 -17.36
C MET A 1 -3.39 -0.74 -16.69
N ASP A 2 -3.06 -0.73 -15.42
CA ASP A 2 -2.69 -1.97 -14.72
C ASP A 2 -3.95 -2.65 -14.19
N ARG A 3 -3.99 -3.99 -14.28
CA ARG A 3 -5.14 -4.79 -13.88
C ARG A 3 -4.72 -5.81 -12.84
N ILE A 4 -5.41 -5.81 -11.70
CA ILE A 4 -5.29 -6.84 -10.68
C ILE A 4 -6.36 -7.90 -10.96
N VAL A 5 -5.96 -9.18 -10.91
CA VAL A 5 -6.87 -10.33 -10.98
C VAL A 5 -6.87 -11.00 -9.61
N LEU A 6 -8.05 -11.15 -9.02
CA LEU A 6 -8.24 -11.83 -7.75
C LEU A 6 -8.77 -13.24 -8.00
N GLU A 7 -8.01 -14.24 -7.60
CA GLU A 7 -8.48 -15.62 -7.59
C GLU A 7 -9.46 -15.82 -6.42
N VAL A 8 -10.59 -16.44 -6.72
CA VAL A 8 -11.66 -16.70 -5.76
C VAL A 8 -12.22 -18.10 -5.97
N ASP A 9 -12.87 -18.64 -4.95
CA ASP A 9 -13.53 -19.94 -5.08
C ASP A 9 -14.70 -19.90 -6.07
N SER A 10 -15.10 -21.10 -6.53
CA SER A 10 -16.14 -21.24 -7.54
C SER A 10 -17.52 -20.72 -7.11
N SER A 11 -17.82 -20.73 -5.81
CA SER A 11 -19.10 -20.27 -5.29
C SER A 11 -19.18 -18.75 -5.32
N LEU A 12 -18.11 -18.07 -4.90
CA LEU A 12 -18.00 -16.63 -4.91
C LEU A 12 -17.96 -16.08 -6.34
N ALA A 13 -17.26 -16.78 -7.26
CA ALA A 13 -17.25 -16.44 -8.68
C ALA A 13 -18.67 -16.45 -9.29
N LYS A 14 -19.50 -17.45 -8.94
CA LYS A 14 -20.89 -17.54 -9.43
C LYS A 14 -21.74 -16.40 -8.91
N VAL A 15 -21.65 -16.10 -7.60
CA VAL A 15 -22.37 -14.98 -6.99
C VAL A 15 -21.94 -13.66 -7.64
N TRP A 16 -20.64 -13.44 -7.82
CA TRP A 16 -20.13 -12.24 -8.48
C TRP A 16 -20.70 -12.10 -9.89
N ARG A 17 -20.65 -13.14 -10.72
CA ARG A 17 -21.18 -13.07 -12.10
C ARG A 17 -22.63 -12.61 -12.14
N ASN A 18 -23.47 -13.13 -11.25
CA ASN A 18 -24.91 -12.85 -11.20
C ASN A 18 -25.28 -11.55 -10.45
N THR A 19 -24.29 -10.85 -9.89
CA THR A 19 -24.52 -9.60 -9.17
C THR A 19 -24.72 -8.43 -10.13
N THR A 20 -25.58 -7.48 -9.74
CA THR A 20 -25.86 -6.27 -10.51
C THR A 20 -24.61 -5.39 -10.68
N PRO A 21 -24.50 -4.63 -11.79
CA PRO A 21 -23.36 -3.74 -12.02
C PRO A 21 -23.14 -2.71 -10.90
N SER A 22 -24.23 -2.17 -10.33
CA SER A 22 -24.16 -1.18 -9.25
C SER A 22 -23.53 -1.75 -7.97
N LEU A 23 -23.87 -3.00 -7.63
CA LEU A 23 -23.32 -3.65 -6.47
C LEU A 23 -21.87 -4.10 -6.70
N LYS A 24 -21.53 -4.56 -7.92
CA LYS A 24 -20.14 -4.83 -8.32
C LYS A 24 -19.26 -3.60 -8.15
N ALA A 25 -19.68 -2.45 -8.69
CA ALA A 25 -18.94 -1.20 -8.58
C ALA A 25 -18.69 -0.78 -7.12
N LYS A 26 -19.69 -1.01 -6.23
CA LYS A 26 -19.54 -0.74 -4.79
C LYS A 26 -18.46 -1.60 -4.16
N TYR A 27 -18.42 -2.90 -4.48
CA TYR A 27 -17.41 -3.81 -3.97
C TYR A 27 -16.03 -3.55 -4.57
N GLU A 28 -15.93 -3.27 -5.86
CA GLU A 28 -14.68 -2.88 -6.52
C GLU A 28 -14.06 -1.65 -5.84
N LYS A 29 -14.87 -0.63 -5.54
CA LYS A 29 -14.40 0.55 -4.79
C LYS A 29 -13.91 0.19 -3.39
N LYS A 30 -14.60 -0.72 -2.70
CA LYS A 30 -14.20 -1.18 -1.36
C LYS A 30 -12.89 -1.99 -1.40
N ILE A 31 -12.76 -2.90 -2.36
CA ILE A 31 -11.54 -3.70 -2.57
C ILE A 31 -10.37 -2.77 -2.88
N ALA A 32 -10.57 -1.77 -3.75
CA ALA A 32 -9.52 -0.79 -4.05
C ALA A 32 -9.08 0.01 -2.81
N SER A 33 -10.02 0.40 -1.93
CA SER A 33 -9.68 1.07 -0.66
C SER A 33 -8.83 0.15 0.23
N ILE A 34 -9.25 -1.11 0.38
CA ILE A 34 -8.51 -2.10 1.17
C ILE A 34 -7.11 -2.29 0.60
N LEU A 35 -6.97 -2.51 -0.71
CA LEU A 35 -5.66 -2.70 -1.34
C LEU A 35 -4.75 -1.46 -1.20
N LYS A 36 -5.33 -0.25 -1.22
CA LYS A 36 -4.59 0.99 -0.98
C LYS A 36 -4.17 1.15 0.48
N GLU A 37 -5.02 0.70 1.40
CA GLU A 37 -4.77 0.71 2.86
C GLU A 37 -3.89 -0.44 3.31
N MET A 38 -3.77 -1.51 2.50
CA MET A 38 -2.76 -2.57 2.61
C MET A 38 -1.38 -1.99 2.25
N LYS A 39 -0.96 -0.99 3.01
CA LYS A 39 0.44 -0.73 3.29
C LYS A 39 0.87 -1.78 4.30
N GLU A 40 2.06 -2.34 4.12
CA GLU A 40 2.65 -3.17 5.16
C GLU A 40 2.78 -2.31 6.42
N VAL A 41 1.90 -2.57 7.41
CA VAL A 41 2.00 -1.96 8.74
C VAL A 41 3.39 -2.23 9.33
N GLU A 42 3.94 -3.40 9.01
CA GLU A 42 5.33 -3.76 9.29
C GLU A 42 6.34 -2.84 8.60
N PHE A 43 6.16 -2.51 7.31
CA PHE A 43 7.02 -1.60 6.57
C PHE A 43 6.98 -0.18 7.14
N GLU A 44 5.79 0.39 7.35
CA GLU A 44 5.64 1.72 7.97
C GLU A 44 6.21 1.73 9.41
N ARG A 45 6.04 0.63 10.17
CA ARG A 45 6.64 0.47 11.50
C ARG A 45 8.17 0.39 11.44
N LEU A 46 8.72 -0.35 10.48
CA LEU A 46 10.16 -0.45 10.22
C LEU A 46 10.74 0.90 9.81
N LEU A 47 10.09 1.61 8.89
CA LEU A 47 10.50 2.93 8.42
C LEU A 47 10.51 3.94 9.59
N ASN A 48 9.45 3.96 10.39
CA ASN A 48 9.37 4.81 11.58
C ASN A 48 10.44 4.47 12.63
N LYS A 49 10.72 3.18 12.83
CA LYS A 49 11.79 2.75 13.75
C LYS A 49 13.16 3.16 13.21
N ALA A 50 13.42 2.96 11.93
CA ALA A 50 14.66 3.35 11.26
C ALA A 50 14.87 4.86 11.34
N GLY A 51 13.84 5.66 11.04
CA GLY A 51 13.89 7.12 11.14
C GLY A 51 14.18 7.61 12.57
N LYS A 52 13.55 7.01 13.59
CA LYS A 52 13.84 7.34 15.01
C LYS A 52 15.27 6.99 15.42
N VAL A 53 15.79 5.85 14.96
CA VAL A 53 17.17 5.44 15.23
C VAL A 53 18.16 6.36 14.53
N ALA A 54 17.90 6.70 13.25
CA ALA A 54 18.74 7.59 12.48
C ALA A 54 18.80 9.00 13.10
N ALA A 55 17.65 9.57 13.47
CA ALA A 55 17.59 10.86 14.15
C ALA A 55 18.31 10.83 15.51
N LYS A 56 18.18 9.73 16.29
CA LYS A 56 18.93 9.56 17.54
C LYS A 56 20.45 9.49 17.31
N ASN A 57 20.87 8.96 16.17
CA ASN A 57 22.27 8.83 15.80
C ASN A 57 22.85 10.08 15.12
N GLY A 58 22.08 11.19 15.08
CA GLY A 58 22.55 12.47 14.59
C GLY A 58 21.98 12.88 13.24
N LEU A 59 21.31 11.98 12.50
CA LEU A 59 20.78 12.28 11.16
C LEU A 59 19.76 13.41 11.23
N THR A 60 20.22 14.61 10.86
CA THR A 60 19.38 15.81 10.72
C THR A 60 18.84 15.92 9.30
N GLU A 61 17.86 16.80 9.09
CA GLU A 61 17.33 17.09 7.74
C GLU A 61 18.43 17.62 6.82
N ASP A 62 19.36 18.43 7.35
CA ASP A 62 20.52 18.94 6.60
C ASP A 62 21.50 17.83 6.24
N GLU A 63 21.83 16.92 7.16
CA GLU A 63 22.70 15.77 6.87
C GLU A 63 22.05 14.78 5.89
N LEU A 64 20.74 14.56 6.00
CA LEU A 64 19.99 13.75 5.06
C LEU A 64 20.00 14.37 3.66
N ASN A 65 19.78 15.68 3.58
CA ASN A 65 19.85 16.40 2.32
C ASN A 65 21.26 16.37 1.73
N ASN A 66 22.32 16.43 2.54
CA ASN A 66 23.68 16.25 2.07
C ASN A 66 23.88 14.81 1.52
N LEU A 67 23.46 13.77 2.23
CA LEU A 67 23.58 12.38 1.76
C LEU A 67 22.78 12.07 0.49
N LEU A 68 21.65 12.75 0.27
CA LEU A 68 20.77 12.54 -0.88
C LEU A 68 21.14 13.39 -2.10
N ASN A 69 21.81 14.52 -1.88
CA ASN A 69 22.25 15.45 -2.92
C ASN A 69 23.77 15.49 -3.11
N GLU A 70 24.53 14.66 -2.39
CA GLU A 70 25.88 14.25 -2.78
C GLU A 70 25.76 13.37 -4.03
N GLU A 71 25.55 14.04 -5.17
CA GLU A 71 25.87 13.53 -6.50
C GLU A 71 27.40 13.44 -6.62
N ASP A 72 27.89 12.39 -7.29
CA ASP A 72 29.27 12.29 -7.79
C ASP A 72 29.75 13.57 -8.52
#